data_AF-A0A537KKM8-F1
#
_entry.id   AF-A0A537KKM8-F1
#
_cell.length_a   1.000
_cell.length_b   1.000
_cell.length_c   1.000
_cell.angle_alpha   90.00
_cell.angle_beta   90.00
_cell.angle_gamma   90.00
#
_symmetry.space_group_name_H-M   'P 1'
#
loop_
_entity.id
_entity.type
_entity.pdbx_description
1 polymer ?
#
loop_
_entity_poly.entity_id
_entity_poly.type
_entity_poly.pdbx_seq_one_letter_code
_entity_poly.pdbx_strand_id
1 'polypeptide(L)'
;MAYRVGGFFGDDYVYINKQKLPVWGISGGISLPIANLKDASRRFRNQYSVVNISAEYIKRGNNDNPINESMFRLSFGFTLSDLWFVKHKYE
;
A
#
# COMPACT_ATOMS: atom_id res chain seq x y z
N MET A 1 -15.45 2.37 -2.02
CA MET A 1 -14.25 3.04 -1.49
C MET A 1 -13.88 2.37 -0.19
N ALA A 2 -12.60 2.10 0.05
CA ALA A 2 -12.14 1.51 1.30
C ALA A 2 -11.01 2.34 1.88
N TYR A 3 -10.99 2.49 3.19
CA TYR A 3 -9.88 3.09 3.93
C TYR A 3 -9.28 2.02 4.83
N ARG A 4 -7.96 2.04 4.98
CA ARG A 4 -7.21 1.14 5.86
C ARG A 4 -6.31 2.01 6.72
N VAL A 5 -6.32 1.76 8.01
CA VAL A 5 -5.37 2.33 8.95
C VAL A 5 -4.82 1.18 9.75
N GLY A 6 -3.50 1.15 9.90
CA GLY A 6 -2.77 0.12 10.61
C GLY A 6 -1.67 0.73 11.46
N GLY A 7 -1.24 -0.02 12.46
CA GLY A 7 -0.08 0.33 13.26
C GLY A 7 0.62 -0.94 13.68
N PHE A 8 1.92 -0.86 13.84
CA PHE A 8 2.73 -1.94 14.38
C PHE A 8 3.73 -1.38 15.38
N PHE A 9 4.01 -2.16 16.41
CA PHE A 9 5.03 -1.89 17.41
C PHE A 9 5.74 -3.20 17.70
N GLY A 10 7.05 -3.15 17.90
CA GLY A 10 7.83 -4.34 18.17
C GLY A 10 9.32 -4.06 18.22
N ASP A 11 10.07 -5.10 18.58
CA ASP A 11 11.52 -5.06 18.57
C ASP A 11 12.02 -5.51 17.21
N ASP A 12 13.01 -4.80 16.66
CA ASP A 12 13.69 -5.26 15.45
C ASP A 12 14.60 -6.46 15.75
N TYR A 13 14.81 -7.32 14.76
CA TYR A 13 15.74 -8.45 14.86
C TYR A 13 17.22 -8.02 14.78
N VAL A 14 17.48 -6.74 14.49
CA VAL A 14 18.83 -6.18 14.45
C VAL A 14 19.27 -5.84 15.87
N TYR A 15 20.27 -6.56 16.36
CA TYR A 15 20.89 -6.30 17.66
C TYR A 15 22.09 -5.37 17.46
N ILE A 16 22.00 -4.16 17.99
CA ILE A 16 23.15 -3.23 18.04
C ILE A 16 23.53 -3.11 19.50
N ASN A 17 24.80 -3.39 19.82
CA ASN A 17 25.32 -3.28 21.19
C ASN A 17 24.54 -4.10 22.25
N LYS A 18 23.99 -5.27 21.86
CA LYS A 18 23.14 -6.15 22.70
C LYS A 18 21.82 -5.52 23.16
N GLN A 19 21.42 -4.38 22.59
CA GLN A 19 20.13 -3.75 22.86
C GLN A 19 19.21 -3.96 21.66
N LYS A 20 17.95 -4.29 21.96
CA LYS A 20 16.89 -4.39 20.96
C LYS A 20 16.50 -2.98 20.54
N LEU A 21 16.34 -2.75 19.23
CA LEU A 21 15.87 -1.47 18.74
C LEU A 21 14.34 -1.47 18.73
N PRO A 22 13.68 -0.60 19.53
CA PRO A 22 12.25 -0.45 19.46
C PRO A 22 11.88 0.15 18.10
N VAL A 23 10.92 -0.47 17.45
CA VAL A 23 10.33 -0.03 16.19
C VAL A 23 8.85 0.19 16.41
N TRP A 24 8.39 1.32 15.91
CA TRP A 24 6.97 1.57 15.80
C TRP A 24 6.68 2.20 14.46
N GLY A 25 5.51 1.91 13.93
CA GLY A 25 5.08 2.44 12.65
C GLY A 25 3.58 2.57 12.59
N ILE A 26 3.14 3.54 11.80
CA ILE A 26 1.75 3.77 11.46
C ILE A 26 1.61 3.74 9.95
N SER A 27 0.53 3.17 9.47
CA SER A 27 0.21 3.09 8.06
C SER A 27 -1.22 3.52 7.80
N GLY A 28 -1.42 4.22 6.70
CA GLY A 28 -2.72 4.66 6.22
C GLY A 28 -2.81 4.38 4.73
N GLY A 29 -3.96 3.93 4.26
CA GLY A 29 -4.19 3.66 2.85
C GLY A 29 -5.64 3.86 2.45
N ILE A 30 -5.82 4.26 1.20
CA ILE A 30 -7.12 4.43 0.56
C ILE A 30 -7.18 3.59 -0.70
N SER A 31 -8.34 2.98 -0.91
CA SER A 31 -8.68 2.25 -2.13
C SER A 31 -9.83 2.97 -2.82
N LEU A 32 -9.51 3.57 -3.97
CA LEU A 32 -10.45 4.29 -4.80
C LEU A 32 -10.84 3.39 -5.99
N PRO A 33 -12.12 2.99 -6.12
CA PRO A 33 -12.59 2.36 -7.33
C PRO A 33 -12.65 3.40 -8.44
N ILE A 34 -11.92 3.18 -9.53
CA ILE A 34 -12.03 4.00 -10.74
C ILE A 34 -13.31 3.53 -11.44
N ALA A 35 -14.44 4.18 -11.14
CA ALA A 35 -15.76 3.80 -11.66
C ALA A 35 -16.01 4.22 -13.13
N ASN A 36 -14.99 4.64 -13.88
CA ASN A 36 -15.15 5.31 -15.17
C ASN A 36 -14.16 4.87 -16.26
N LEU A 37 -13.85 3.57 -16.39
CA LEU A 37 -13.52 3.04 -17.73
C LEU A 37 -14.86 2.71 -18.41
N LYS A 38 -15.62 3.74 -18.77
CA LYS A 38 -17.03 3.63 -19.18
C LYS A 38 -17.25 3.30 -20.65
N ASP A 39 -16.19 3.11 -21.44
CA ASP A 39 -16.33 2.74 -22.85
C ASP A 39 -15.72 1.37 -23.13
N ALA A 40 -16.56 0.34 -23.01
CA ALA A 40 -16.80 -0.65 -24.07
C ALA A 40 -17.51 -1.86 -23.46
N SER A 41 -18.75 -2.08 -23.86
CA SER A 41 -19.55 -3.29 -23.59
C SER A 41 -20.25 -3.32 -22.22
N ARG A 42 -21.58 -3.22 -22.29
CA ARG A 42 -22.58 -3.43 -21.23
C ARG A 42 -22.58 -4.86 -20.64
N ARG A 43 -21.49 -5.63 -20.80
CA ARG A 43 -21.36 -7.05 -20.40
C ARG A 43 -20.66 -7.25 -19.05
N PHE A 44 -19.84 -6.32 -18.60
CA PHE A 44 -19.06 -6.47 -17.36
C PHE A 44 -19.49 -5.51 -16.26
N ARG A 45 -20.76 -5.62 -15.84
CA ARG A 45 -21.37 -4.75 -14.81
C ARG A 45 -20.72 -4.87 -13.42
N ASN A 46 -19.87 -5.88 -13.21
CA ASN A 46 -19.25 -6.21 -11.92
C ASN A 46 -17.72 -6.05 -11.89
N GLN A 47 -17.11 -5.63 -13.00
CA GLN A 47 -15.66 -5.41 -13.06
C GLN A 47 -15.35 -3.95 -12.76
N TYR A 48 -14.50 -3.71 -11.75
CA TYR A 48 -14.08 -2.38 -11.35
C TYR A 48 -12.58 -2.39 -11.14
N SER A 49 -11.90 -1.43 -11.76
CA SER A 49 -10.47 -1.20 -11.51
C SER A 49 -10.32 -0.42 -10.20
N VAL A 50 -9.38 -0.85 -9.36
CA VAL A 50 -9.13 -0.22 -8.06
C VAL A 50 -7.71 0.30 -8.01
N VAL A 51 -7.57 1.55 -7.56
CA VAL A 51 -6.27 2.11 -7.19
C VAL A 51 -6.15 2.08 -5.68
N ASN A 52 -5.05 1.53 -5.20
CA ASN A 52 -4.67 1.47 -3.81
C ASN A 52 -3.49 2.42 -3.61
N ILE A 53 -3.66 3.40 -2.74
CA ILE A 53 -2.59 4.31 -2.33
C ILE A 53 -2.39 4.10 -0.85
N SER A 54 -1.16 3.84 -0.42
CA SER A 54 -0.83 3.75 1.00
C SER A 54 0.44 4.52 1.33
N ALA A 55 0.44 5.13 2.49
CA ALA A 55 1.57 5.79 3.09
C ALA A 55 1.84 5.16 4.46
N GLU A 56 3.11 4.91 4.76
CA GLU A 56 3.55 4.30 5.99
C GLU A 56 4.74 5.09 6.53
N TYR A 57 4.68 5.41 7.83
CA TYR A 57 5.74 6.07 8.56
C TYR A 57 6.25 5.12 9.63
N ILE A 58 7.54 4.84 9.60
CA ILE A 58 8.20 3.91 10.51
C ILE A 58 9.33 4.66 11.20
N LYS A 59 9.41 4.54 12.52
CA LYS A 59 10.54 5.04 13.30
C LYS A 59 11.25 3.88 13.97
N ARG A 60 12.56 3.79 13.72
CA ARG A 60 13.49 2.86 14.34
C ARG A 60 14.43 3.61 15.27
N GLY A 61 14.56 3.12 16.50
CA GLY A 61 15.58 3.60 17.43
C GLY A 61 15.08 4.59 18.47
N ASN A 62 15.88 4.74 19.52
CA ASN A 62 15.65 5.62 20.66
C ASN A 62 16.82 6.60 20.79
N ASN A 63 16.65 7.71 21.54
CA ASN A 63 17.64 8.80 21.64
C ASN A 63 19.00 8.37 22.23
N ASP A 64 19.04 7.22 22.91
CA ASP A 64 20.25 6.61 23.48
C ASP A 64 20.95 5.62 22.53
N ASN A 65 20.32 5.25 21.41
CA ASN A 65 20.89 4.33 20.44
C ASN A 65 21.53 5.09 19.26
N PRO A 66 22.72 4.67 18.79
CA PRO A 66 23.43 5.35 17.70
C PRO A 66 22.71 5.27 16.35
N ILE A 67 21.70 4.41 16.21
CA ILE A 67 20.87 4.30 15.01
C ILE A 67 19.45 4.77 15.34
N ASN A 68 19.13 5.96 14.85
CA ASN A 68 17.80 6.55 14.85
C ASN A 68 17.43 6.84 13.39
N GLU A 69 16.52 6.05 12.84
CA GLU A 69 16.12 6.12 11.45
C GLU A 69 14.61 6.33 11.35
N SER A 70 14.23 7.34 10.59
CA SER A 70 12.86 7.52 10.14
C SER A 70 12.73 7.06 8.70
N MET A 71 11.88 6.06 8.46
CA MET A 71 11.55 5.59 7.12
C MET A 71 10.15 6.04 6.74
N PHE A 72 10.01 6.51 5.51
CA PHE A 72 8.72 6.83 4.91
C PHE A 72 8.53 5.97 3.66
N ARG A 73 7.42 5.27 3.59
CA ARG A 73 7.09 4.36 2.48
C ARG A 73 5.79 4.81 1.83
N LEU A 74 5.88 5.12 0.54
CA LEU A 74 4.72 5.33 -0.31
C LEU A 74 4.52 4.08 -1.17
N SER A 75 3.28 3.63 -1.32
CA SER A 75 2.96 2.50 -2.19
C SER A 75 1.73 2.81 -3.04
N PHE A 76 1.86 2.50 -4.32
CA PHE A 76 0.82 2.67 -5.33
C PHE A 76 0.55 1.29 -5.95
N GLY A 77 -0.66 0.78 -5.76
CA GLY A 77 -1.11 -0.51 -6.27
C GLY A 77 -2.25 -0.32 -7.24
N PHE A 78 -2.13 -0.88 -8.44
CA PHE A 78 -3.18 -0.86 -9.45
C PHE A 78 -3.75 -2.27 -9.61
N THR A 79 -5.06 -2.40 -9.47
CA THR A 79 -5.78 -3.64 -9.74
C THR A 79 -6.63 -3.41 -10.98
N LEU A 80 -6.14 -3.87 -12.13
CA LEU A 80 -6.81 -3.73 -13.42
C LEU A 80 -7.53 -5.05 -13.77
N SER A 81 -8.78 -5.19 -13.32
CA SER A 81 -9.58 -6.38 -13.63
C SER A 81 -10.06 -6.39 -15.09
N ASP A 82 -10.31 -5.21 -15.67
CA ASP A 82 -11.10 -5.07 -16.91
C ASP A 82 -10.24 -4.85 -18.19
N LEU A 83 -8.90 -4.74 -18.05
CA LEU A 83 -8.00 -4.47 -19.19
C LEU A 83 -7.43 -5.71 -19.88
N TRP A 84 -7.51 -6.88 -19.25
CA TRP A 84 -7.05 -8.13 -19.85
C TRP A 84 -8.25 -8.87 -20.45
N PHE A 85 -8.07 -9.42 -21.65
CA PHE A 85 -9.08 -10.17 -22.42
C PHE A 85 -10.12 -9.34 -23.21
N VAL A 86 -9.75 -8.15 -23.70
CA VAL A 86 -10.53 -7.48 -24.74
C VAL A 86 -10.35 -8.20 -26.07
N LYS A 87 -11.44 -8.78 -26.60
CA LYS A 87 -11.44 -9.38 -27.96
C LYS A 87 -11.38 -8.26 -28.99
N HIS A 88 -10.23 -8.09 -29.63
CA HIS A 88 -10.10 -7.21 -30.78
C HIS A 88 -10.85 -7.82 -31.98
N LYS A 89 -11.64 -7.02 -32.69
CA LYS A 89 -12.23 -7.43 -33.96
C LYS A 89 -11.12 -7.33 -35.01
N TYR A 90 -10.82 -8.43 -35.67
CA TYR A 90 -9.94 -8.41 -36.84
C TYR A 90 -10.72 -7.74 -37.99
N GLU A 91 -10.11 -6.75 -38.63
CA GLU A 91 -10.55 -6.26 -39.95
C GLU A 91 -10.09 -7.22 -41.05
#